data_AF-A0A317SR68-F1
#
_entry.id   AF-A0A317SR68-F1
#
_cell.length_a   1.000
_cell.length_b   1.000
_cell.length_c   1.000
_cell.angle_alpha   90.00
_cell.angle_beta   90.00
_cell.angle_gamma   90.00
#
_symmetry.space_group_name_H-M   'P 1'
#
loop_
_entity.id
_entity.type
_entity.pdbx_description
1 polymer ?
#
loop_
_entity_poly.entity_id
_entity_poly.type
_entity_poly.pdbx_seq_one_letter_code
_entity_poly.pdbx_strand_id
1 'polypeptide(L)'
;MASALAKVQDAAATASASETPVSNTPVDTGYYLSQGLRGVRHRIYIVVPAPFTKAIEEQAKKARAGNAGQYMVFCPVNQQLSDIESIRDTDYNAFRFMYLNREKALIAKVNAGRIQQSAYAGFTTIILEKTIQMGPGREFLYLGSTTSVVPSGRKEGDSSFAPGPLRPRKDSWPTLVI
;
A
#
# COMPACT_ATOMS: atom_id res chain seq x y z
N MET A 1 34.10 64.98 -10.51
CA MET A 1 34.67 63.91 -11.35
C MET A 1 34.50 62.58 -10.63
N ALA A 2 34.19 61.53 -11.38
CA ALA A 2 34.19 60.10 -11.05
C ALA A 2 33.08 59.54 -10.13
N SER A 3 32.03 59.07 -10.80
CA SER A 3 31.06 58.05 -10.39
C SER A 3 31.73 56.67 -10.31
N ALA A 4 31.33 55.83 -9.35
CA ALA A 4 31.68 54.41 -9.31
C ALA A 4 30.44 53.58 -8.94
N LEU A 5 29.74 53.08 -9.97
CA LEU A 5 28.71 52.05 -9.88
C LEU A 5 29.38 50.69 -9.73
N ALA A 6 29.20 50.03 -8.58
CA ALA A 6 29.55 48.63 -8.40
C ALA A 6 28.46 47.75 -9.04
N LYS A 7 28.82 46.98 -10.07
CA LYS A 7 27.99 45.93 -10.67
C LYS A 7 27.92 44.75 -9.71
N VAL A 8 26.73 44.47 -9.19
CA VAL A 8 26.40 43.16 -8.60
C VAL A 8 26.14 42.22 -9.77
N GLN A 9 26.96 41.17 -9.87
CA GLN A 9 26.90 40.18 -10.93
C GLN A 9 26.07 39.00 -10.43
N ASP A 10 24.82 38.90 -10.91
CA ASP A 10 23.92 37.78 -10.65
C ASP A 10 24.50 36.50 -11.29
N ALA A 11 24.94 35.58 -10.44
CA ALA A 11 25.25 34.22 -10.84
C ALA A 11 23.94 33.41 -10.83
N ALA A 12 23.28 33.32 -11.98
CA ALA A 12 22.15 32.41 -12.18
C ALA A 12 22.65 30.95 -12.12
N ALA A 13 22.41 30.29 -10.99
CA ALA A 13 22.65 28.85 -10.85
C ALA A 13 21.71 28.10 -11.79
N THR A 14 22.26 27.48 -12.83
CA THR A 14 21.55 26.58 -13.72
C THR A 14 21.08 25.36 -12.92
N ALA A 15 19.76 25.23 -12.75
CA ALA A 15 19.17 24.06 -12.10
C ALA A 15 19.47 22.81 -12.95
N SER A 16 20.26 21.90 -12.39
CA SER A 16 20.51 20.60 -12.99
C SER A 16 19.19 19.84 -13.12
N ALA A 17 18.82 19.48 -14.35
CA ALA A 17 17.66 18.65 -14.62
C ALA A 17 17.89 17.29 -13.95
N SER A 18 17.20 17.06 -12.84
CA SER A 18 17.15 15.76 -12.17
C SER A 18 16.51 14.76 -13.14
N GLU A 19 17.32 13.89 -13.73
CA GLU A 19 16.81 12.74 -14.48
C GLU A 19 15.98 11.88 -13.51
N THR A 20 14.71 11.68 -13.86
CA THR A 20 13.80 10.82 -13.12
C THR A 20 14.34 9.39 -13.21
N PRO A 21 14.65 8.71 -12.08
CA PRO A 21 15.07 7.32 -12.14
C PRO A 21 13.85 6.50 -12.54
N VAL A 22 13.73 6.19 -13.83
CA VAL A 22 12.75 5.25 -14.35
C VAL A 22 13.29 3.85 -14.05
N SER A 23 12.99 3.35 -12.85
CA SER A 23 13.20 1.95 -12.51
C SER A 23 12.25 1.09 -13.34
N ASN A 24 12.69 0.72 -14.55
CA ASN A 24 11.97 -0.18 -15.47
C ASN A 24 12.13 -1.66 -15.11
N THR A 25 12.78 -2.00 -14.00
CA THR A 25 12.95 -3.40 -13.62
C THR A 25 11.58 -3.97 -13.22
N PRO A 26 11.11 -5.04 -13.88
CA PRO A 26 9.88 -5.70 -13.47
C PRO A 26 10.00 -6.11 -12.01
N VAL A 27 9.07 -5.65 -11.18
CA VAL A 27 9.00 -6.08 -9.78
C VAL A 27 8.72 -7.59 -9.78
N ASP A 28 9.63 -8.37 -9.20
CA ASP A 28 9.44 -9.81 -9.04
C ASP A 28 8.36 -10.07 -7.99
N THR A 29 7.11 -10.15 -8.45
CA THR A 29 5.95 -10.45 -7.64
C THR A 29 5.91 -11.90 -7.14
N GLY A 30 6.67 -12.80 -7.76
CA GLY A 30 6.83 -14.19 -7.31
C GLY A 30 7.50 -14.30 -5.95
N TYR A 31 8.29 -13.30 -5.56
CA TYR A 31 8.89 -13.20 -4.23
C TYR A 31 7.85 -13.27 -3.10
N TYR A 32 6.71 -12.59 -3.25
CA TYR A 32 5.66 -12.57 -2.22
C TYR A 32 5.08 -13.96 -1.95
N LEU A 33 4.93 -14.78 -2.99
CA LEU A 33 4.36 -16.11 -2.88
C LEU A 33 5.37 -17.18 -2.45
N SER A 34 6.66 -16.96 -2.72
CA SER A 34 7.71 -17.95 -2.46
C SER A 34 8.43 -17.71 -1.12
N GLN A 35 8.89 -16.48 -0.90
CA GLN A 35 9.70 -16.13 0.28
C GLN A 35 8.88 -15.35 1.31
N GLY A 36 8.13 -14.33 0.88
CA GLY A 36 7.40 -13.44 1.78
C GLY A 36 6.30 -14.14 2.59
N LEU A 37 5.66 -15.16 2.02
CA LEU A 37 4.59 -15.93 2.64
C LEU A 37 4.94 -17.42 2.78
N ARG A 38 6.22 -17.72 3.01
CA ARG A 38 6.68 -19.10 3.21
C ARG A 38 5.91 -19.77 4.35
N GLY A 39 5.29 -20.92 4.07
CA GLY A 39 4.50 -21.68 5.04
C GLY A 39 3.01 -21.28 5.11
N VAL A 40 2.59 -20.23 4.41
CA VAL A 40 1.17 -19.93 4.22
C VAL A 40 0.58 -20.92 3.22
N ARG A 41 -0.53 -21.55 3.57
CA ARG A 41 -1.19 -22.52 2.70
C ARG A 41 -1.87 -21.80 1.53
N HIS A 42 -1.53 -22.21 0.31
CA HIS A 42 -2.18 -21.73 -0.91
C HIS A 42 -3.50 -22.48 -1.10
N ARG A 43 -4.59 -21.74 -1.30
CA ARG A 43 -5.92 -22.28 -1.53
C ARG A 43 -6.33 -22.03 -2.97
N ILE A 44 -6.93 -23.04 -3.58
CA ILE A 44 -7.55 -22.88 -4.90
C ILE A 44 -8.93 -22.27 -4.67
N TYR A 45 -9.20 -21.16 -5.33
CA TYR A 45 -10.54 -20.59 -5.37
C TYR A 45 -11.33 -21.26 -6.49
N ILE A 46 -12.32 -22.08 -6.13
CA ILE A 46 -13.24 -22.72 -7.08
C ILE A 46 -14.56 -21.97 -6.97
N VAL A 47 -14.86 -21.15 -7.99
CA VAL A 47 -16.09 -20.47 -8.48
C VAL A 47 -17.24 -20.11 -7.52
N VAL A 48 -17.38 -20.71 -6.36
CA VAL A 48 -18.47 -20.50 -5.42
C VAL A 48 -18.04 -19.51 -4.32
N PRO A 49 -18.81 -18.43 -4.09
CA PRO A 49 -18.56 -17.44 -3.02
C PRO A 49 -18.54 -18.01 -1.59
N ALA A 50 -19.41 -18.97 -1.28
CA ALA A 50 -19.54 -19.50 0.09
C ALA A 50 -18.25 -20.12 0.66
N PRO A 51 -17.47 -20.93 -0.09
CA PRO A 51 -16.14 -21.38 0.31
C PRO A 51 -15.16 -20.27 0.71
N PHE A 52 -15.25 -19.09 0.09
CA PHE A 52 -14.33 -17.98 0.33
C PHE A 52 -14.59 -17.32 1.68
N THR A 53 -15.84 -16.89 1.88
CA THR A 53 -16.36 -16.31 3.12
C THR A 53 -16.02 -17.22 4.31
N LYS A 54 -16.31 -18.51 4.20
CA LYS A 54 -16.01 -19.49 5.24
C LYS A 54 -14.51 -19.62 5.51
N ALA A 55 -13.67 -19.66 4.46
CA ALA A 55 -12.22 -19.75 4.64
C ALA A 55 -11.64 -18.51 5.33
N ILE A 56 -12.14 -17.33 4.98
CA ILE A 56 -11.82 -16.04 5.59
C ILE A 56 -12.17 -16.04 7.08
N GLU A 57 -13.40 -16.42 7.43
CA GLU A 57 -13.86 -16.45 8.82
C GLU A 57 -13.08 -17.47 9.66
N GLU A 58 -12.85 -18.68 9.13
CA GLU A 58 -12.06 -19.70 9.80
C GLU A 58 -10.63 -19.23 10.07
N GLN A 59 -9.99 -18.60 9.08
CA GLN A 59 -8.66 -18.05 9.27
C GLN A 59 -8.66 -16.92 10.29
N ALA A 60 -9.64 -16.02 10.24
CA ALA A 60 -9.73 -14.93 11.20
C ALA A 60 -9.94 -15.42 12.63
N LYS A 61 -10.77 -16.44 12.81
CA LYS A 61 -10.96 -17.10 14.10
C LYS A 61 -9.66 -17.71 14.60
N LYS A 62 -8.93 -18.45 13.75
CA LYS A 62 -7.64 -19.06 14.11
C LYS A 62 -6.57 -18.01 14.42
N ALA A 63 -6.49 -16.95 13.63
CA ALA A 63 -5.54 -15.85 13.84
C ALA A 63 -5.79 -15.11 15.15
N ARG A 64 -7.06 -14.81 15.47
CA ARG A 64 -7.44 -14.20 16.77
C ARG A 64 -7.12 -15.10 17.96
N ALA A 65 -7.18 -16.41 17.78
CA ALA A 65 -6.79 -17.39 18.80
C ALA A 65 -5.27 -17.64 18.87
N GLY A 66 -4.45 -16.97 18.05
CA GLY A 66 -2.99 -17.20 18.00
C GLY A 66 -2.58 -18.51 17.32
N ASN A 67 -3.52 -19.21 16.69
CA ASN A 67 -3.31 -20.55 16.12
C ASN A 67 -3.02 -20.55 14.61
N ALA A 68 -2.98 -19.37 13.98
CA ALA A 68 -2.63 -19.24 12.57
C ALA A 68 -2.05 -17.85 12.26
N GLY A 69 -1.32 -17.75 11.15
CA GLY A 69 -0.85 -16.48 10.62
C GLY A 69 -1.99 -15.58 10.12
N GLN A 70 -1.67 -14.32 9.87
CA GLN A 70 -2.63 -13.31 9.40
C GLN A 70 -2.92 -13.39 7.90
N TYR A 71 -2.17 -14.18 7.15
CA TYR A 71 -2.24 -14.18 5.69
C TYR A 71 -2.90 -15.45 5.14
N MET A 72 -3.63 -15.27 4.05
CA MET A 72 -4.08 -16.33 3.17
C MET A 72 -3.70 -16.00 1.74
N VAL A 73 -3.41 -17.05 0.97
CA VAL A 73 -3.15 -16.93 -0.47
C VAL A 73 -4.19 -17.74 -1.21
N PHE A 74 -4.91 -17.10 -2.11
CA PHE A 74 -5.75 -17.75 -3.11
C PHE A 74 -5.03 -17.70 -4.45
N CYS A 75 -4.79 -18.86 -5.06
CA CYS A 75 -4.13 -18.95 -6.35
C CYS A 75 -4.49 -20.27 -7.06
N PRO A 76 -4.88 -20.23 -8.35
CA PRO A 76 -5.18 -19.04 -9.13
C PRO A 76 -6.55 -18.42 -8.74
N VAL A 77 -6.70 -17.11 -8.99
CA VAL A 77 -7.96 -16.37 -8.93
C VAL A 77 -8.26 -15.86 -10.33
N ASN A 78 -9.35 -16.36 -10.92
CA ASN A 78 -9.81 -15.94 -12.25
C ASN A 78 -10.81 -14.76 -12.12
N GLN A 79 -11.58 -14.49 -13.18
CA GLN A 79 -12.53 -13.38 -13.47
C GLN A 79 -13.54 -12.95 -12.37
N GLN A 80 -13.38 -13.41 -11.14
CA GLN A 80 -14.26 -13.26 -9.98
C GLN A 80 -13.73 -12.25 -8.96
N LEU A 81 -12.76 -11.41 -9.35
CA LEU A 81 -12.21 -10.40 -8.46
C LEU A 81 -13.29 -9.39 -8.03
N SER A 82 -14.23 -9.06 -8.92
CA SER A 82 -15.38 -8.19 -8.59
C SER A 82 -16.30 -8.79 -7.53
N ASP A 83 -16.53 -10.10 -7.57
CA ASP A 83 -17.39 -10.77 -6.59
C ASP A 83 -16.70 -10.79 -5.22
N ILE A 84 -15.40 -11.07 -5.22
CA ILE A 84 -14.56 -11.04 -4.02
C ILE A 84 -14.49 -9.62 -3.43
N GLU A 85 -14.32 -8.60 -4.28
CA GLU A 85 -14.34 -7.18 -3.88
C GLU A 85 -15.71 -6.79 -3.30
N SER A 86 -16.81 -7.23 -3.92
CA SER A 86 -18.16 -6.97 -3.42
C SER A 86 -18.43 -7.61 -2.05
N ILE A 87 -18.00 -8.86 -1.84
CA ILE A 87 -18.10 -9.54 -0.55
C ILE A 87 -17.25 -8.82 0.49
N ARG A 88 -16.05 -8.37 0.11
CA ARG A 88 -15.17 -7.60 0.99
C ARG A 88 -15.84 -6.32 1.48
N ASP A 89 -16.38 -5.53 0.56
CA ASP A 89 -16.93 -4.21 0.87
C ASP A 89 -18.21 -4.29 1.71
N THR A 90 -18.95 -5.40 1.59
CA THR A 90 -20.18 -5.63 2.33
C THR A 90 -19.92 -6.18 3.73
N ASP A 91 -19.07 -7.21 3.83
CA ASP A 91 -18.99 -8.05 5.03
C ASP A 91 -17.62 -8.01 5.72
N TYR A 92 -16.56 -7.53 5.05
CA TYR A 92 -15.17 -7.77 5.46
C TYR A 92 -14.25 -6.54 5.35
N ASN A 93 -14.72 -5.37 5.79
CA ASN A 93 -13.91 -4.15 5.93
C ASN A 93 -12.63 -4.30 6.79
N ALA A 94 -12.53 -5.40 7.55
CA ALA A 94 -11.37 -5.75 8.37
C ALA A 94 -10.24 -6.46 7.59
N PHE A 95 -10.40 -6.74 6.30
CA PHE A 95 -9.40 -7.44 5.50
C PHE A 95 -8.67 -6.48 4.57
N ARG A 96 -7.40 -6.79 4.26
CA ARG A 96 -6.61 -6.07 3.27
C ARG A 96 -6.23 -7.01 2.15
N PHE A 97 -6.56 -6.63 0.93
CA PHE A 97 -6.35 -7.44 -0.26
C PHE A 97 -5.17 -6.93 -1.08
N MET A 98 -4.36 -7.86 -1.54
CA MET A 98 -3.31 -7.64 -2.52
C MET A 98 -3.47 -8.63 -3.65
N TYR A 99 -3.84 -8.12 -4.82
CA TYR A 99 -4.00 -8.90 -6.04
C TYR A 99 -2.75 -8.77 -6.91
N LEU A 100 -2.18 -9.90 -7.31
CA LEU A 100 -1.01 -9.99 -8.17
C LEU A 100 -1.44 -10.41 -9.58
N ASN A 101 -1.30 -9.50 -10.55
CA ASN A 101 -1.81 -9.69 -11.90
C ASN A 101 -1.14 -10.87 -12.62
N ARG A 102 0.19 -10.99 -12.48
CA ARG A 102 1.00 -11.98 -13.21
C ARG A 102 0.75 -13.40 -12.70
N GLU A 103 0.71 -13.56 -11.38
CA GLU A 103 0.52 -14.85 -10.72
C GLU A 103 -0.96 -15.24 -10.58
N LYS A 104 -1.87 -14.31 -10.91
CA LYS A 104 -3.32 -14.46 -10.66
C LYS A 104 -3.58 -14.85 -9.21
N ALA A 105 -2.90 -14.20 -8.28
CA ALA A 105 -2.94 -14.55 -6.86
C ALA A 105 -3.59 -13.44 -6.05
N LEU A 106 -4.50 -13.80 -5.15
CA LEU A 106 -5.04 -12.89 -4.15
C LEU A 106 -4.44 -13.24 -2.79
N ILE A 107 -3.71 -12.29 -2.23
CA ILE A 107 -3.22 -12.34 -0.85
C ILE A 107 -4.22 -11.57 0.00
N ALA A 108 -4.86 -12.26 0.94
CA ALA A 108 -5.77 -11.65 1.91
C ALA A 108 -5.08 -11.60 3.28
N LYS A 109 -4.94 -10.39 3.83
CA LYS A 109 -4.47 -10.16 5.20
C LYS A 109 -5.66 -9.94 6.12
N VAL A 110 -5.72 -10.70 7.20
CA VAL A 110 -6.71 -10.55 8.26
C VAL A 110 -6.19 -9.54 9.28
N ASN A 111 -6.97 -8.50 9.58
CA ASN A 111 -6.71 -7.70 10.77
C ASN A 111 -7.23 -8.43 12.02
N ALA A 112 -6.30 -9.08 12.72
CA ALA A 112 -6.55 -9.91 13.88
C ALA A 112 -6.76 -9.03 15.14
N GLY A 113 -7.89 -8.33 15.18
CA GLY A 113 -8.45 -7.77 16.42
C GLY A 113 -7.91 -6.41 16.86
N ARG A 114 -8.37 -5.99 18.05
CA ARG A 114 -8.18 -4.64 18.59
C ARG A 114 -6.71 -4.27 18.79
N ILE A 115 -5.86 -5.22 19.21
CA ILE A 115 -4.44 -4.94 19.47
C ILE A 115 -3.73 -4.51 18.18
N GLN A 116 -3.93 -5.24 17.09
CA GLN A 116 -3.32 -4.90 15.81
C GLN A 116 -3.82 -3.55 15.30
N GLN A 117 -5.12 -3.27 15.43
CA GLN A 117 -5.70 -1.98 15.07
C GLN A 117 -5.14 -0.82 15.91
N SER A 118 -4.98 -1.02 17.22
CA SER A 118 -4.40 -0.02 18.12
C SER A 118 -2.92 0.23 17.82
N ALA A 119 -2.12 -0.82 17.58
CA ALA A 119 -0.73 -0.69 17.19
C ALA A 119 -0.60 0.05 15.86
N TYR A 120 -1.47 -0.28 14.91
CA TYR A 120 -1.54 0.37 13.61
C TYR A 120 -1.89 1.87 13.72
N ALA A 121 -2.90 2.20 14.52
CA ALA A 121 -3.31 3.58 14.78
C ALA A 121 -2.19 4.37 15.45
N GLY A 122 -1.52 3.80 16.46
CA GLY A 122 -0.38 4.44 17.12
C GLY A 122 0.78 4.71 16.15
N PHE A 123 1.13 3.74 15.31
CA PHE A 123 2.17 3.90 14.30
C PHE A 123 1.83 4.98 13.26
N THR A 124 0.58 5.00 12.81
CA THR A 124 0.03 6.05 11.92
C THR A 124 0.18 7.44 12.55
N THR A 125 -0.20 7.58 13.82
CA THR A 125 -0.06 8.83 14.56
C THR A 125 1.40 9.29 14.63
N ILE A 126 2.33 8.39 14.94
CA ILE A 126 3.77 8.71 15.01
C ILE A 126 4.29 9.20 13.65
N ILE A 127 3.92 8.52 12.56
CA ILE A 127 4.32 8.94 11.21
C ILE A 127 3.76 10.33 10.88
N LEU A 128 2.49 10.58 11.20
CA LEU A 128 1.88 11.88 10.93
C LEU A 128 2.57 12.98 11.75
N GLU A 129 2.82 12.75 13.04
CA GLU A 129 3.55 13.69 13.91
C GLU A 129 4.96 13.99 13.37
N LYS A 130 5.69 12.97 12.93
CA LYS A 130 7.02 13.15 12.34
C LYS A 130 6.95 13.92 11.02
N THR A 131 5.95 13.63 10.21
CA THR A 131 5.73 14.33 8.94
C THR A 131 5.39 15.81 9.18
N ILE A 132 4.63 16.13 10.23
CA ILE A 132 4.40 17.51 10.69
C ILE A 132 5.71 18.17 11.15
N GLN A 133 6.51 17.48 11.96
CA GLN A 133 7.79 18.02 12.43
C GLN A 133 8.78 18.33 11.30
N MET A 134 8.74 17.57 10.21
CA MET A 134 9.62 17.79 9.04
C MET A 134 9.13 18.91 8.11
N GLY A 135 7.95 19.50 8.35
CA GLY A 135 7.35 20.53 7.49
C GLY A 135 6.15 20.08 6.62
N PRO A 136 6.15 18.89 5.98
CA PRO A 136 5.10 18.49 5.05
C PRO A 136 3.84 17.92 5.70
N GLY A 137 3.66 18.02 7.02
CA GLY A 137 2.55 17.35 7.72
C GLY A 137 1.14 17.71 7.24
N ARG A 138 0.96 18.93 6.69
CA ARG A 138 -0.31 19.36 6.09
C ARG A 138 -0.44 18.98 4.61
N GLU A 139 0.64 18.47 4.03
CA GLU A 139 0.73 18.03 2.65
C GLU A 139 0.57 16.52 2.52
N PHE A 140 0.18 15.78 3.55
CA PHE A 140 -0.21 14.38 3.41
C PHE A 140 -1.69 14.19 3.75
N LEU A 141 -2.42 13.70 2.76
CA LEU A 141 -3.80 13.26 2.88
C LEU A 141 -3.79 11.82 3.36
N TYR A 142 -4.34 11.60 4.55
CA TYR A 142 -4.63 10.26 5.03
C TYR A 142 -5.74 9.63 4.17
N LEU A 143 -5.39 8.58 3.45
CA LEU A 143 -6.30 7.83 2.58
C LEU A 143 -6.84 6.56 3.25
N GLY A 144 -6.45 6.27 4.50
CA GLY A 144 -6.79 5.02 5.16
C GLY A 144 -6.40 3.81 4.30
N SER A 145 -7.22 2.77 4.31
CA SER A 145 -6.93 1.52 3.61
C SER A 145 -7.30 1.55 2.11
N THR A 146 -7.14 2.70 1.46
CA THR A 146 -7.44 2.84 0.03
C THR A 146 -6.61 1.89 -0.82
N THR A 147 -7.27 1.22 -1.76
CA THR A 147 -6.65 0.34 -2.76
C THR A 147 -5.79 1.16 -3.73
N SER A 148 -4.49 0.87 -3.77
CA SER A 148 -3.57 1.40 -4.77
C SER A 148 -3.52 0.47 -5.97
N VAL A 149 -3.64 1.03 -7.18
CA VAL A 149 -3.50 0.30 -8.44
C VAL A 149 -2.08 0.53 -8.97
N VAL A 150 -1.36 -0.55 -9.21
CA VAL A 150 0.00 -0.56 -9.75
C VAL A 150 0.06 -1.48 -10.97
N PRO A 151 1.05 -1.32 -11.88
CA PRO A 151 1.14 -2.19 -13.06
C PRO A 151 1.17 -3.69 -12.73
N SER A 152 1.79 -4.04 -11.61
CA SER A 152 1.90 -5.42 -11.13
C SER A 152 0.64 -5.96 -10.45
N GLY A 153 -0.35 -5.12 -10.12
CA GLY A 153 -1.48 -5.55 -9.31
C GLY A 153 -2.29 -4.46 -8.62
N ARG A 154 -3.03 -4.87 -7.61
CA ARG A 154 -3.76 -3.98 -6.69
C ARG A 154 -3.30 -4.28 -5.28
N LYS A 155 -3.14 -3.26 -4.45
CA LYS A 155 -2.74 -3.44 -3.06
C LYS A 155 -3.48 -2.47 -2.17
N GLU A 156 -4.10 -3.00 -1.13
CA GLU A 156 -4.58 -2.20 0.00
C GLU A 156 -3.47 -2.11 1.04
N GLY A 157 -3.12 -0.86 1.39
CA GLY A 157 -2.35 -0.60 2.59
C GLY A 157 -3.19 -0.86 3.83
N ASP A 158 -2.52 -1.16 4.94
CA ASP A 158 -3.17 -1.02 6.23
C ASP A 158 -3.57 0.45 6.44
N SER A 159 -2.69 1.40 6.05
CA SER A 159 -3.11 2.70 5.51
C SER A 159 -2.12 3.31 4.52
N SER A 160 -2.67 4.23 3.76
CA SER A 160 -2.02 4.96 2.70
C SER A 160 -2.06 6.46 3.01
N PHE A 161 -0.98 7.16 2.68
CA PHE A 161 -0.89 8.60 2.72
C PHE A 161 -0.49 9.07 1.33
N ALA A 162 -1.36 9.84 0.69
CA ALA A 162 -1.03 10.50 -0.55
C ALA A 162 -0.57 11.92 -0.27
N PRO A 163 0.45 12.42 -0.97
CA PRO A 163 0.79 13.81 -0.81
C PRO A 163 -0.30 14.72 -1.40
N GLY A 164 -0.40 15.94 -0.89
CA GLY A 164 -1.47 16.87 -1.15
C GLY A 164 -1.40 17.51 -2.53
N PRO A 165 -2.36 18.37 -2.87
CA PRO A 165 -2.44 19.03 -4.16
C PRO A 165 -1.39 20.15 -4.34
N LEU A 166 -0.77 20.63 -3.25
CA LEU A 166 0.22 21.72 -3.29
C LEU A 166 1.60 21.29 -3.81
N ARG A 167 1.70 20.11 -4.42
CA ARG A 167 2.95 19.61 -4.96
C ARG A 167 3.38 20.41 -6.19
N PRO A 168 4.65 20.84 -6.27
CA PRO A 168 5.19 21.47 -7.48
C PRO A 168 5.15 20.56 -8.71
N ARG A 169 5.27 19.23 -8.53
CA ARG A 169 5.19 18.24 -9.61
C ARG A 169 4.49 16.95 -9.15
N LYS A 170 3.88 16.23 -10.10
CA LYS A 170 3.08 15.02 -9.86
C LYS A 170 3.88 13.86 -9.24
N ASP A 171 5.19 13.86 -9.45
CA ASP A 171 6.16 12.83 -9.08
C ASP A 171 6.98 13.18 -7.83
N SER A 172 6.82 14.37 -7.25
CA SER A 172 7.75 14.88 -6.25
C SER A 172 7.81 14.05 -4.97
N TRP A 173 6.75 13.28 -4.64
CA TRP A 173 6.63 12.52 -3.39
C TRP A 173 5.85 11.22 -3.64
N PRO A 174 6.35 10.05 -3.18
CA PRO A 174 5.63 8.79 -3.33
C PRO A 174 4.42 8.73 -2.38
N THR A 175 3.43 7.91 -2.74
CA THR A 175 2.39 7.50 -1.77
C THR A 175 3.05 6.62 -0.73
N LEU A 176 2.94 6.97 0.54
CA LEU A 176 3.38 6.12 1.63
C LEU A 176 2.29 5.08 1.90
N VAL A 177 2.61 3.81 1.74
CA VAL A 177 1.70 2.70 2.03
C VAL A 177 2.33 1.89 3.16
N ILE A 178 1.65 1.86 4.30
CA ILE A 178 2.00 1.08 5.48
C ILE A 178 1.24 -0.23 5.44
#